data_AF-A0A7X9ETE8-F1
#
_entry.id   AF-A0A7X9ETE8-F1
#
_cell.length_a   1.000
_cell.length_b   1.000
_cell.length_c   1.000
_cell.angle_alpha   90.00
_cell.angle_beta   90.00
_cell.angle_gamma   90.00
#
_symmetry.space_group_name_H-M   'P 1'
#
loop_
_entity.id
_entity.type
_entity.pdbx_description
1 polymer ?
#
loop_
_entity_poly.entity_id
_entity_poly.type
_entity_poly.pdbx_seq_one_letter_code
_entity_poly.pdbx_strand_id
1 'polypeptide(L)'
;MAVWMAMYFPGFDVVLAALYLWLIWAEARQVAAQMGSLVKQAVIAVVWQLPGLLMGFFLLTGLDRLTEFAYYFVFMLELWQTPVLPWLSLLPSWFIGGWPVYYIMIFVLVVLLIFIYLLPAVLLGRRRRENPGQEYCG
;
A
#
# COMPACT_ATOMS: atom_id res chain seq x y z
N MET A 1 0.83 -3.39 -21.87
CA MET A 1 0.95 -1.98 -22.28
C MET A 1 1.84 -1.17 -21.32
N ALA A 2 1.54 -1.12 -20.02
CA ALA A 2 2.35 -0.37 -19.04
C ALA A 2 3.84 -0.78 -19.01
N VAL A 3 4.14 -2.10 -18.98
CA VAL A 3 5.51 -2.64 -19.01
C VAL A 3 6.26 -2.23 -20.28
N TRP A 4 5.56 -2.13 -21.41
CA TRP A 4 6.15 -1.76 -22.69
C TRP A 4 6.48 -0.26 -22.74
N MET A 5 5.62 0.61 -22.20
CA MET A 5 5.90 2.06 -22.14
C MET A 5 7.05 2.40 -21.18
N ALA A 6 7.17 1.68 -20.05
CA ALA A 6 8.27 1.88 -19.09
C ALA A 6 9.65 1.51 -19.65
N MET A 7 9.73 0.60 -20.63
CA MET A 7 11.00 0.26 -21.28
C MET A 7 11.53 1.37 -22.21
N TYR A 8 10.64 2.18 -22.80
CA TYR A 8 11.05 3.24 -23.74
C TYR A 8 11.32 4.58 -23.08
N PHE A 9 10.72 4.85 -21.91
CA PHE A 9 10.87 6.11 -21.18
C PHE A 9 11.23 5.85 -19.72
N PRO A 10 12.53 5.93 -19.34
CA PRO A 10 12.93 5.83 -17.95
C PRO A 10 12.21 6.90 -17.11
N GLY A 11 11.58 6.48 -16.01
CA GLY A 11 10.77 7.35 -15.13
C GLY A 11 9.26 7.27 -15.38
N PHE A 12 8.79 6.66 -16.47
CA PHE A 12 7.34 6.46 -16.69
C PHE A 12 6.73 5.46 -15.71
N ASP A 13 7.54 4.53 -15.20
CA ASP A 13 7.21 3.64 -14.10
C ASP A 13 6.84 4.40 -12.81
N VAL A 14 7.57 5.48 -12.49
CA VAL A 14 7.26 6.36 -11.35
C VAL A 14 5.94 7.12 -11.58
N VAL A 15 5.70 7.60 -12.80
CA VAL A 15 4.43 8.26 -13.14
C VAL A 15 3.25 7.30 -13.00
N LEU A 16 3.39 6.06 -13.48
CA LEU A 16 2.38 5.01 -13.32
C LEU A 16 2.16 4.67 -11.83
N ALA A 17 3.22 4.63 -11.03
CA ALA A 17 3.11 4.42 -9.60
C ALA A 17 2.37 5.56 -8.89
N ALA A 18 2.55 6.82 -9.33
CA ALA A 18 1.79 7.97 -8.85
C ALA A 18 0.30 7.89 -9.25
N LEU A 19 0.02 7.50 -10.49
CA LEU A 19 -1.35 7.28 -10.96
C LEU A 19 -2.04 6.16 -10.17
N TYR A 20 -1.31 5.09 -9.84
CA TYR A 20 -1.82 4.02 -8.99
C TYR A 20 -2.20 4.51 -7.59
N LEU A 21 -1.33 5.29 -6.93
CA LEU A 21 -1.65 5.89 -5.63
C LEU A 21 -2.85 6.83 -5.71
N TRP A 22 -2.96 7.61 -6.78
CA TRP A 22 -4.13 8.47 -7.02
C TRP A 22 -5.42 7.66 -7.18
N LEU A 23 -5.37 6.52 -7.87
CA LEU A 23 -6.52 5.64 -8.06
C LEU A 23 -6.99 5.02 -6.73
N ILE A 24 -6.05 4.50 -5.93
CA ILE A 24 -6.33 4.00 -4.56
C ILE A 24 -6.98 5.11 -3.73
N TRP A 25 -6.45 6.32 -3.79
CA TRP A 25 -6.99 7.47 -3.06
C TRP A 25 -8.41 7.82 -3.50
N ALA A 26 -8.66 7.82 -4.81
CA ALA A 26 -9.97 8.12 -5.37
C ALA A 26 -11.02 7.09 -4.94
N GLU A 27 -10.68 5.80 -5.01
CA GLU A 27 -11.52 4.70 -4.52
C GLU A 27 -11.79 4.83 -3.01
N ALA A 28 -10.73 5.02 -2.21
CA ALA A 28 -10.84 5.19 -0.77
C ALA A 28 -11.75 6.36 -0.36
N ARG A 29 -11.71 7.47 -1.11
CA ARG A 29 -12.62 8.61 -0.90
C ARG A 29 -14.07 8.27 -1.21
N GLN A 30 -14.33 7.54 -2.30
CA GLN A 30 -15.68 7.13 -2.66
C GLN A 30 -16.27 6.17 -1.61
N VAL A 31 -15.48 5.17 -1.20
CA VAL A 31 -15.87 4.22 -0.14
C VAL A 31 -16.13 4.94 1.19
N ALA A 32 -15.25 5.87 1.58
CA ALA A 32 -15.43 6.66 2.79
C ALA A 32 -16.72 7.48 2.78
N ALA A 33 -17.05 8.10 1.65
CA ALA A 33 -18.27 8.90 1.50
C ALA A 33 -19.54 8.04 1.57
N GLN A 34 -19.52 6.85 0.97
CA GLN A 34 -20.67 5.94 0.91
C GLN A 34 -20.89 5.16 2.22
N MET A 35 -19.85 4.60 2.82
CA MET A 35 -19.99 3.73 4.01
C MET A 35 -20.06 4.50 5.32
N GLY A 36 -19.39 5.66 5.42
CA GLY A 36 -19.33 6.48 6.64
C GLY A 36 -18.69 5.80 7.86
N SER A 37 -18.16 4.58 7.73
CA SER A 37 -17.61 3.77 8.83
C SER A 37 -16.12 3.51 8.64
N LEU A 38 -15.30 4.08 9.53
CA LEU A 38 -13.85 3.89 9.55
C LEU A 38 -13.48 2.41 9.72
N VAL A 39 -14.22 1.67 10.54
CA VAL A 39 -13.95 0.25 10.81
C VAL A 39 -14.13 -0.59 9.56
N LYS A 40 -15.23 -0.38 8.81
CA LYS A 40 -15.47 -1.10 7.55
C LYS A 40 -14.36 -0.82 6.52
N GLN A 41 -13.94 0.44 6.42
CA GLN A 41 -12.84 0.82 5.53
C GLN A 41 -11.49 0.23 5.95
N ALA A 42 -11.23 0.14 7.26
CA ALA A 42 -10.04 -0.53 7.79
C ALA A 42 -10.00 -2.02 7.45
N VAL A 43 -11.14 -2.71 7.58
CA VAL A 43 -11.26 -4.12 7.18
C VAL A 43 -10.95 -4.28 5.70
N ILE A 44 -11.51 -3.43 4.83
CA ILE A 44 -11.22 -3.47 3.38
C ILE A 44 -9.72 -3.25 3.13
N ALA A 45 -9.10 -2.26 3.76
CA ALA A 45 -7.68 -1.95 3.60
C ALA A 45 -6.79 -3.14 4.00
N VAL A 46 -7.09 -3.76 5.15
CA VAL A 46 -6.33 -4.90 5.68
C VAL A 46 -6.54 -6.14 4.82
N VAL A 47 -7.78 -6.42 4.39
CA VAL A 47 -8.09 -7.57 3.52
C VAL A 47 -7.39 -7.42 2.17
N TRP A 48 -7.39 -6.21 1.58
CA TRP A 48 -6.68 -5.95 0.34
C TRP A 48 -5.17 -6.12 0.50
N GLN A 49 -4.59 -5.74 1.63
CA GLN A 49 -3.15 -5.88 1.85
C GLN A 49 -2.77 -7.21 2.53
N LEU A 50 -3.72 -8.11 2.77
CA LEU A 50 -3.51 -9.35 3.51
C LEU A 50 -2.40 -10.22 2.90
N PRO A 51 -2.31 -10.44 1.57
CA PRO A 51 -1.21 -11.21 1.00
C PRO A 51 0.15 -10.60 1.32
N GLY A 52 0.28 -9.28 1.18
CA GLY A 52 1.51 -8.56 1.50
C GLY A 52 1.86 -8.60 2.98
N LEU A 53 0.86 -8.49 3.87
CA LEU A 53 1.04 -8.58 5.32
C LEU A 53 1.52 -9.96 5.74
N LEU A 54 0.93 -11.03 5.19
CA LEU A 54 1.33 -12.40 5.46
C LEU A 54 2.77 -12.63 4.99
N MET A 55 3.07 -12.38 3.72
CA MET A 55 4.42 -12.58 3.17
C MET A 55 5.47 -11.79 3.94
N GLY A 56 5.19 -10.53 4.26
CA GLY A 56 6.08 -9.69 5.07
C GLY A 56 6.27 -10.17 6.50
N PHE A 57 5.21 -10.66 7.15
CA PHE A 57 5.30 -11.26 8.48
C PHE A 57 6.21 -12.48 8.49
N PHE A 58 6.06 -13.40 7.53
CA PHE A 58 6.91 -14.58 7.41
C PHE A 58 8.39 -14.20 7.19
N LEU A 59 8.65 -13.20 6.33
CA LEU A 59 9.99 -12.72 6.05
C LEU A 59 10.65 -12.07 7.28
N LEU A 60 9.92 -11.23 8.02
CA LEU A 60 10.47 -10.50 9.17
C LEU A 60 10.69 -11.38 10.40
N THR A 61 9.91 -12.44 10.56
CA THR A 61 10.02 -13.37 11.69
C THR A 61 11.02 -14.49 11.46
N GLY A 62 11.59 -14.60 10.25
CA GLY A 62 12.51 -15.70 9.90
C GLY A 62 11.81 -17.06 9.74
N LEU A 63 10.47 -17.08 9.75
CA LEU A 63 9.66 -18.28 9.54
C LEU A 63 9.81 -18.81 8.11
N ASP A 64 10.31 -17.99 7.19
CA ASP A 64 10.68 -18.40 5.84
C ASP A 64 11.71 -19.53 5.82
N ARG A 65 12.56 -19.64 6.85
CA ARG A 65 13.55 -20.73 6.94
C ARG A 65 12.93 -22.10 7.23
N LEU A 66 11.65 -22.16 7.62
CA LEU A 66 10.97 -23.40 7.95
C LEU A 66 10.46 -24.16 6.72
N THR A 67 10.34 -23.51 5.57
CA THR A 67 9.80 -24.13 4.34
C THR A 67 10.57 -23.64 3.12
N GLU A 68 11.01 -24.54 2.23
CA GLU A 68 11.69 -24.17 0.97
C GLU A 68 10.85 -23.23 0.09
N PHE A 69 9.52 -23.25 0.24
CA PHE A 69 8.59 -22.37 -0.48
C PHE A 69 8.78 -20.89 -0.12
N ALA A 70 9.23 -20.58 1.09
CA ALA A 70 9.30 -19.20 1.54
C ALA A 70 10.52 -18.43 1.00
N TYR A 71 11.47 -19.12 0.34
CA TYR A 71 12.47 -18.48 -0.50
C TYR A 71 11.81 -17.60 -1.60
N TYR A 72 10.61 -17.96 -2.05
CA TYR A 72 9.86 -17.20 -3.06
C TYR A 72 9.06 -16.03 -2.47
N PHE A 73 8.98 -15.86 -1.15
CA PHE A 73 8.16 -14.80 -0.55
C PHE A 73 8.65 -13.40 -0.88
N VAL A 74 9.96 -13.19 -0.99
CA VAL A 74 10.50 -11.89 -1.43
C VAL A 74 10.00 -11.57 -2.84
N PHE A 75 10.15 -12.51 -3.77
CA PHE A 75 9.70 -12.35 -5.15
C PHE A 75 8.17 -12.16 -5.25
N MET A 76 7.39 -12.93 -4.51
CA MET A 76 5.93 -12.78 -4.49
C MET A 76 5.51 -11.43 -3.90
N LEU A 77 6.23 -10.94 -2.87
CA LEU A 77 5.96 -9.65 -2.27
C LEU A 77 6.31 -8.49 -3.23
N GLU A 78 7.40 -8.61 -4.00
CA GLU A 78 7.73 -7.69 -5.09
C GLU A 78 6.67 -7.69 -6.18
N LEU A 79 6.18 -8.87 -6.58
CA LEU A 79 5.11 -9.00 -7.56
C LEU A 79 3.82 -8.36 -7.05
N TRP A 80 3.50 -8.55 -5.77
CA TRP A 80 2.34 -7.94 -5.13
C TRP A 80 2.46 -6.41 -5.06
N GLN A 81 3.64 -5.88 -4.75
CA GLN A 81 3.91 -4.45 -4.63
C GLN A 81 4.35 -3.79 -5.95
N THR A 82 4.32 -4.51 -7.08
CA THR A 82 4.82 -4.02 -8.38
C THR A 82 4.32 -2.62 -8.77
N PRO A 83 3.04 -2.25 -8.55
CA PRO A 83 2.55 -0.93 -8.90
C PRO A 83 3.22 0.22 -8.13
N VAL A 84 3.82 -0.06 -6.97
CA VAL A 84 4.46 0.94 -6.09
C VAL A 84 5.96 0.73 -5.91
N LEU A 85 6.53 -0.38 -6.41
CA LEU A 85 7.97 -0.61 -6.41
C LEU A 85 8.79 0.54 -7.03
N PRO A 86 8.33 1.26 -8.09
CA PRO A 86 9.08 2.39 -8.62
C PRO A 86 9.37 3.50 -7.60
N TRP A 87 8.62 3.58 -6.50
CA TRP A 87 8.96 4.53 -5.42
C TRP A 87 10.24 4.15 -4.68
N LEU A 88 10.56 2.85 -4.60
CA LEU A 88 11.79 2.37 -3.98
C LEU A 88 13.03 2.64 -4.85
N SER A 89 12.88 2.75 -6.17
CA SER A 89 14.02 3.04 -7.07
C SER A 89 14.56 4.46 -6.90
N LEU A 90 13.76 5.37 -6.33
CA LEU A 90 14.19 6.74 -5.99
C LEU A 90 15.04 6.79 -4.72
N LEU A 91 15.06 5.71 -3.93
CA LEU A 91 15.76 5.66 -2.67
C LEU A 91 17.15 5.03 -2.87
N PRO A 92 18.18 5.56 -2.19
CA PRO A 92 19.52 4.98 -2.27
C PRO A 92 19.54 3.55 -1.72
N SER A 93 20.36 2.69 -2.32
CA SER A 93 20.57 1.34 -1.82
C SER A 93 21.37 1.37 -0.51
N TRP A 94 20.72 0.97 0.58
CA TRP A 94 21.32 0.92 1.91
C TRP A 94 21.40 -0.52 2.43
N PHE A 95 22.45 -0.76 3.21
CA PHE A 95 22.68 -2.00 3.93
C PHE A 95 22.80 -1.69 5.41
N ILE A 96 22.08 -2.45 6.24
CA ILE A 96 22.20 -2.39 7.70
C ILE A 96 22.65 -3.76 8.18
N GLY A 97 23.85 -3.84 8.78
CA GLY A 97 24.38 -5.11 9.30
C GLY A 97 24.56 -6.20 8.22
N GLY A 98 24.82 -5.83 6.97
CA GLY A 98 24.93 -6.75 5.84
C GLY A 98 23.60 -7.14 5.19
N TRP A 99 22.46 -6.68 5.72
CA TRP A 99 21.13 -6.94 5.17
C TRP A 99 20.66 -5.79 4.27
N PRO A 100 20.13 -6.08 3.05
CA PRO A 100 19.53 -5.05 2.20
C PRO A 100 18.30 -4.45 2.89
N VAL A 101 18.30 -3.14 3.11
CA VAL A 101 17.16 -2.43 3.74
C VAL A 101 15.91 -2.51 2.87
N TYR A 102 16.11 -2.70 1.56
CA TYR A 102 15.06 -2.89 0.56
C TYR A 102 13.97 -3.89 0.98
N TYR A 103 14.32 -5.03 1.60
CA TYR A 103 13.34 -6.01 2.03
C TYR A 103 12.38 -5.49 3.11
N ILE A 104 12.89 -4.65 4.01
CA ILE A 104 12.08 -3.98 5.03
C ILE A 104 11.20 -2.91 4.37
N MET A 105 11.74 -2.20 3.38
CA MET A 105 11.03 -1.13 2.68
C MET A 105 9.82 -1.64 1.90
N ILE A 106 9.91 -2.81 1.28
CA ILE A 106 8.75 -3.44 0.61
C ILE A 106 7.64 -3.72 1.63
N PHE A 107 7.97 -4.19 2.83
CA PHE A 107 6.97 -4.38 3.88
C PHE A 107 6.37 -3.05 4.36
N VAL A 108 7.20 -2.01 4.50
CA VAL A 108 6.72 -0.67 4.86
C VAL A 108 5.72 -0.14 3.81
N LEU A 109 5.91 -0.44 2.52
CA LEU A 109 4.94 -0.07 1.48
C LEU A 109 3.57 -0.73 1.68
N VAL A 110 3.51 -2.00 2.07
CA VAL A 110 2.25 -2.70 2.40
C VAL A 110 1.48 -1.91 3.46
N VAL A 111 2.17 -1.54 4.55
CA VAL A 111 1.58 -0.81 5.67
C VAL A 111 1.20 0.61 5.26
N LEU A 112 2.04 1.27 4.46
CA LEU A 112 1.78 2.62 3.96
C LEU A 112 0.51 2.66 3.09
N LEU A 113 0.29 1.66 2.24
CA LEU A 113 -0.92 1.56 1.42
C LEU A 113 -2.19 1.45 2.25
N ILE A 114 -2.15 0.73 3.38
CA ILE A 114 -3.27 0.68 4.35
C ILE A 114 -3.56 2.08 4.88
N PHE A 115 -2.52 2.82 5.30
CA PHE A 115 -2.70 4.18 5.81
C PHE A 115 -3.22 5.16 4.75
N ILE A 116 -2.70 5.09 3.54
CA ILE A 116 -3.17 5.90 2.41
C ILE A 116 -4.66 5.64 2.16
N TYR A 117 -5.08 4.37 2.19
CA TYR A 117 -6.48 3.99 1.99
C TYR A 117 -7.39 4.43 3.15
N LEU A 118 -6.87 4.54 4.37
CA LEU A 118 -7.63 4.96 5.56
C LEU A 118 -7.78 6.48 5.69
N LEU A 119 -6.82 7.24 5.18
CA LEU A 119 -6.73 8.69 5.39
C LEU A 119 -8.02 9.44 4.97
N PRO A 120 -8.69 9.13 3.84
CA PRO A 120 -9.96 9.77 3.48
C PRO A 120 -11.08 9.62 4.52
N ALA A 121 -11.23 8.43 5.12
CA ALA A 121 -12.24 8.21 6.15
C ALA A 121 -11.95 9.01 7.41
N VAL A 122 -10.67 9.12 7.80
CA VAL A 122 -10.28 9.94 8.95
C VAL A 122 -10.58 11.43 8.69
N LEU A 123 -10.26 11.93 7.50
CA LEU A 123 -10.49 13.33 7.12
C LEU A 123 -11.99 13.67 7.04
N LEU A 124 -12.80 12.80 6.43
CA LEU A 124 -14.25 12.99 6.32
C LEU A 124 -14.95 12.81 7.68
N GLY A 125 -14.52 11.84 8.49
CA GLY A 125 -15.03 11.62 9.84
C GLY A 125 -14.78 12.82 10.77
N ARG A 126 -13.61 13.46 10.66
CA ARG A 126 -13.32 14.73 11.37
C ARG A 126 -14.29 15.84 10.94
N ARG A 127 -14.50 16.04 9.64
CA ARG A 127 -15.43 17.06 9.13
C ARG A 127 -16.87 16.84 9.60
N ARG A 128 -17.37 15.59 9.65
CA ARG A 128 -18.72 15.30 10.17
C ARG A 128 -18.86 15.63 11.65
N ARG A 129 -17.82 15.35 12.46
CA ARG A 129 -17.83 15.71 13.89
C ARG A 129 -17.81 17.22 14.13
N GLU A 130 -17.15 17.98 13.26
CA GLU A 130 -17.10 19.45 13.35
C GLU A 130 -18.42 20.12 12.90
N ASN A 131 -19.21 19.49 12.03
CA ASN A 131 -20.48 20.02 11.51
C ASN A 131 -21.68 19.08 11.75
N PRO A 132 -22.07 18.81 13.02
CA PRO A 132 -23.19 17.92 13.33
C PRO A 132 -24.57 18.45 12.89
N GLY A 133 -24.68 19.76 12.60
CA GLY A 133 -25.96 20.41 12.31
C GLY A 133 -26.48 20.30 10.86
N GLN A 134 -25.73 19.73 9.93
CA GLN A 134 -26.14 19.63 8.51
C GLN A 134 -26.91 18.36 8.15
N GLU A 135 -26.95 17.35 9.01
CA GLU A 135 -27.64 16.07 8.74
C GLU A 135 -29.17 16.12 8.99
N TYR A 136 -29.70 17.21 9.56
CA TYR A 136 -31.13 17.34 9.94
C TYR A 136 -31.98 18.22 9.01
N CYS A 137 -31.43 18.72 7.90
CA CYS A 137 -32.15 19.64 6.99
C CYS A 137 -32.22 19.18 5.52
N GLY A 138 -32.05 17.87 5.26
CA GLY A 138 -32.20 17.27 3.93
C GLY A 138 -33.43 16.39 3.83
#